data_AF-A0A351QCI0-F1
#
_entry.id   AF-A0A351QCI0-F1
#
_cell.length_a   1.000
_cell.length_b   1.000
_cell.length_c   1.000
_cell.angle_alpha   90.00
_cell.angle_beta   90.00
_cell.angle_gamma   90.00
#
_symmetry.space_group_name_H-M   'P 1'
#
loop_
_entity.id
_entity.type
_entity.pdbx_description
1 polymer ?
#
loop_
_entity_poly.entity_id
_entity_poly.type
_entity_poly.pdbx_seq_one_letter_code
_entity_poly.pdbx_strand_id
1 'polypeptide(L)' 'FHGFGLPIIGDTLYGHSEPNERLMLHSCYIKFTHPSTGKVMEFNCASDF' A
#
# COMPACT_ATOMS: atom_id res chain seq x y z
N PHE A 1 7.15 19.64 9.01
CA PHE A 1 5.92 19.45 8.23
C PHE A 1 6.21 18.42 7.14
N HIS A 2 5.91 17.14 7.38
CA HIS A 2 6.12 16.10 6.39
C HIS A 2 4.75 15.57 5.98
N GLY A 3 4.43 15.61 4.68
CA GLY A 3 3.14 15.19 4.11
C GLY A 3 2.34 16.33 3.48
N PHE A 4 1.36 15.97 2.64
CA PHE A 4 0.48 16.90 1.93
C PHE A 4 -0.72 17.41 2.77
N GLY A 5 -0.77 17.09 4.06
CA GLY A 5 -1.94 17.37 4.92
C GLY A 5 -3.17 16.52 4.59
N LEU A 6 -2.99 15.45 3.79
CA LEU A 6 -4.03 14.54 3.34
C LEU A 6 -3.65 13.11 3.80
N PRO A 7 -4.11 12.67 4.98
CA PRO A 7 -3.82 11.34 5.49
C PRO A 7 -4.57 10.26 4.70
N ILE A 8 -4.05 9.02 4.74
CA ILE A 8 -4.72 7.86 4.16
C ILE A 8 -5.95 7.53 5.00
N ILE A 9 -7.05 7.16 4.34
CA ILE A 9 -8.28 6.73 5.02
C ILE A 9 -7.99 5.50 5.89
N GLY A 10 -8.47 5.53 7.14
CA GLY A 10 -8.23 4.48 8.12
C GLY A 10 -6.80 4.40 8.66
N ASP A 11 -5.98 5.44 8.47
CA ASP A 11 -4.66 5.57 9.11
C ASP A 11 -4.82 6.06 10.56
N THR A 12 -4.50 5.19 11.51
CA THR A 12 -4.62 5.46 12.95
C THR A 12 -3.44 6.23 13.55
N LEU A 13 -2.33 6.37 12.81
CA LEU A 13 -1.12 7.04 13.29
C LEU A 13 -1.02 8.48 12.77
N TYR A 14 -1.41 8.71 11.53
CA TYR A 14 -1.22 9.98 10.83
C TYR A 14 -2.52 10.67 10.41
N GLY A 15 -3.68 10.03 10.64
CA GLY A 15 -5.00 10.53 10.25
C GLY A 15 -6.07 10.37 11.33
N HIS A 16 -7.33 10.47 10.89
CA HIS A 16 -8.50 10.09 11.67
C HIS A 16 -9.03 8.77 11.13
N SER A 17 -9.40 7.85 12.02
CA SER A 17 -10.01 6.57 11.65
C SER A 17 -11.30 6.42 12.45
N GLU A 18 -12.41 6.25 11.75
CA GLU A 18 -13.70 5.93 12.36
C GLU A 18 -13.77 4.45 12.78
N PRO A 19 -14.67 4.09 13.71
CA PRO A 19 -14.95 2.69 13.99
C PRO A 19 -15.37 1.94 12.72
N ASN A 20 -14.72 0.80 12.46
CA ASN A 20 -14.86 -0.04 11.26
C ASN A 20 -14.14 0.44 9.98
N GLU A 21 -13.35 1.51 10.04
CA GLU A 21 -12.42 1.83 8.95
C GLU A 21 -11.14 0.98 9.05
N ARG A 22 -10.57 0.65 7.88
CA ARG A 22 -9.24 0.02 7.75
C ARG A 22 -8.34 0.92 6.92
N LEU A 23 -7.03 0.75 7.07
CA LEU A 23 -6.04 1.44 6.25
C LEU A 23 -6.27 1.13 4.76
N MET A 24 -6.66 2.15 4.00
CA MET A 24 -6.89 2.08 2.55
C MET A 24 -5.57 2.23 1.77
N LEU A 25 -4.61 1.36 2.10
CA LEU A 25 -3.32 1.26 1.43
C LEU A 25 -3.09 -0.18 0.99
N HIS A 26 -2.84 -0.38 -0.30
CA HIS A 26 -2.61 -1.68 -0.91
C HIS A 26 -1.45 -1.62 -1.89
N SER A 27 -0.58 -2.62 -1.81
CA SER A 27 0.50 -2.81 -2.78
C SER A 27 -0.02 -3.55 -4.00
N CYS A 28 -0.61 -2.81 -4.94
CA CYS A 28 -1.22 -3.40 -6.14
C CYS A 28 -0.21 -4.00 -7.13
N TYR A 29 1.07 -3.63 -7.01
CA TYR A 29 2.14 -4.05 -7.90
C TYR A 29 3.45 -4.26 -7.14
N ILE A 30 4.18 -5.32 -7.49
CA ILE A 30 5.57 -5.51 -7.05
C ILE A 30 6.42 -6.05 -8.20
N LYS A 31 7.64 -5.54 -8.30
CA LYS A 31 8.64 -5.96 -9.28
C LYS A 31 9.97 -6.21 -8.58
N PHE A 32 10.57 -7.35 -8.88
CA PHE A 32 11.88 -7.70 -8.36
C PHE A 32 12.62 -8.66 -9.28
N THR A 33 13.93 -8.81 -9.05
CA THR A 33 14.76 -9.79 -9.75
C THR A 33 14.75 -11.10 -8.99
N HIS A 34 14.36 -12.19 -9.64
CA HIS A 34 14.35 -13.51 -9.03
C HIS A 34 15.76 -13.90 -8.54
N PRO A 35 15.95 -14.24 -7.26
CA PRO A 35 17.28 -14.34 -6.66
C PRO A 35 18.16 -15.44 -7.27
N SER A 36 17.59 -16.57 -7.69
CA SER A 36 18.38 -17.66 -8.32
C SER A 36 18.43 -17.64 -9.85
N THR A 37 17.45 -17.05 -10.54
CA THR A 37 17.38 -17.11 -12.02
C THR A 37 17.76 -15.79 -12.69
N GLY A 38 17.86 -14.70 -11.93
CA GLY A 38 18.14 -13.36 -12.46
C GLY A 38 17.02 -12.77 -13.32
N LYS A 39 15.89 -13.47 -13.49
CA LYS A 39 14.77 -12.99 -14.29
C LYS A 39 14.02 -11.89 -13.54
N VAL A 40 13.64 -10.84 -14.26
CA VAL A 40 12.71 -9.83 -13.76
C VAL A 40 11.33 -10.46 -13.65
N MET A 41 10.70 -10.31 -12.49
CA MET A 41 9.35 -10.78 -12.21
C MET A 41 8.45 -9.61 -11.82
N GLU A 42 7.20 -9.69 -12.26
CA GLU A 42 6.19 -8.67 -12.02
C GLU A 42 4.91 -9.35 -11.54
N PHE A 43 4.35 -8.86 -10.44
CA PHE A 43 3.12 -9.38 -9.85
C PHE A 43 2.14 -8.24 -9.66
N ASN A 44 0.87 -8.49 -9.97
CA ASN A 44 -0.22 -7.55 -9.80
C ASN A 44 -1.30 -8.18 -8.92
N CYS A 45 -1.92 -7.37 -8.06
CA CYS A 45 -3.03 -7.77 -7.21
C CYS A 45 -4.02 -6.62 -7.11
N ALA A 46 -5.25 -6.81 -7.59
CA ALA A 46 -6.29 -5.78 -7.49
C ALA A 46 -6.68 -5.54 -6.02
N SER A 47 -7.00 -4.28 -5.71
CA SER A 47 -7.58 -3.90 -4.42
C SER A 47 -9.03 -4.42 -4.33
N ASP A 48 -9.44 -4.85 -3.15
CA ASP A 48 -10.82 -5.21 -2.81
C ASP A 48 -11.60 -4.04 -2.16
N PHE A 49 -10.90 -2.93 -1.91
CA PHE A 49 -11.45 -1.64 -1.50
C PHE A 49 -11.33 -0.59 -2.60
#